data_AF-J3IRK4-F1
#
_entry.id   AF-J3IRK4-F1
#
_cell.length_a   1.000
_cell.length_b   1.000
_cell.length_c   1.000
_cell.angle_alpha   90.00
_cell.angle_beta   90.00
_cell.angle_gamma   90.00
#
_symmetry.space_group_name_H-M   'P 1'
#
loop_
_entity.id
_entity.type
_entity.pdbx_description
1 polymer ?
#
loop_
_entity_poly.entity_id
_entity_poly.type
_entity_poly.pdbx_seq_one_letter_code
_entity_poly.pdbx_strand_id
1 'polypeptide(L)'
;MNTLASFYQNLGLTLSLLVIATFLLAGMIKGIIGLGLPTIAMGLLGLTMAPSQAAALLIIPATLTNVWQLAFGGHLRGLIKRLWPMLLAIFIGTGAGTLWIGMAGGHWVVRGLGAALLLYALSGLFLPTLRVGAGHERWLGPLCGVLTGVITSATGVFVIPAVPYLQALGLNRDELVQALGLSFTVSTLALAGGLLWRGALGGGELSASLLALIPAVLGMWLGQWLRQRISALLFKRVFFIGLGLLGGHLLISG
;
A
#
# COMPACT_ATOMS: atom_id res chain seq x y z
N MET A 1 -26.96 -16.38 8.63
CA MET A 1 -25.68 -16.32 9.36
C MET A 1 -24.59 -17.09 8.62
N ASN A 2 -24.10 -16.57 7.48
CA ASN A 2 -22.91 -17.07 6.76
C ASN A 2 -22.21 -15.92 6.00
N THR A 3 -22.11 -14.74 6.62
CA THR A 3 -21.58 -13.52 5.98
C THR A 3 -20.07 -13.58 5.74
N LEU A 4 -19.32 -14.41 6.49
CA LEU A 4 -17.86 -14.48 6.37
C LEU A 4 -17.40 -15.04 5.02
N ALA A 5 -17.99 -16.13 4.54
CA ALA A 5 -17.58 -16.79 3.31
C ALA A 5 -18.38 -16.34 2.08
N SER A 6 -19.50 -15.64 2.25
CA SER A 6 -20.42 -15.26 1.16
C SER A 6 -19.74 -14.53 0.00
N PHE A 7 -18.80 -13.63 0.29
CA PHE A 7 -18.03 -12.91 -0.73
C PHE A 7 -17.14 -13.86 -1.55
N TYR A 8 -16.42 -14.78 -0.89
CA TYR A 8 -15.56 -15.76 -1.55
C TYR A 8 -16.36 -16.87 -2.28
N GLN A 9 -17.53 -17.24 -1.76
CA GLN A 9 -18.45 -18.16 -2.42
C GLN A 9 -18.96 -17.57 -3.74
N ASN A 10 -19.22 -16.27 -3.78
CA ASN A 10 -19.65 -15.56 -4.99
C ASN A 10 -18.49 -15.29 -5.99
N LEU A 11 -17.26 -15.12 -5.50
CA LEU A 11 -16.06 -14.97 -6.34
C LEU A 11 -15.67 -16.26 -7.08
N GLY A 12 -15.98 -17.43 -6.51
CA GLY A 12 -15.53 -18.72 -7.03
C GLY A 12 -14.15 -19.13 -6.50
N LEU A 13 -13.85 -20.43 -6.63
CA LEU A 13 -12.69 -21.06 -5.99
C LEU A 13 -11.36 -20.51 -6.53
N THR A 14 -11.25 -20.29 -7.83
CA THR A 14 -10.02 -19.78 -8.48
C THR A 14 -9.64 -18.39 -7.97
N LEU A 15 -10.60 -17.47 -7.91
CA LEU A 15 -10.37 -16.11 -7.42
C LEU A 15 -10.07 -16.09 -5.91
N SER A 16 -10.70 -16.99 -5.14
CA SER A 16 -10.41 -17.14 -3.71
C SER A 16 -8.95 -17.59 -3.46
N LEU A 17 -8.47 -18.58 -4.23
CA LEU A 17 -7.08 -19.02 -4.16
C LEU A 17 -6.10 -17.92 -4.59
N LEU A 18 -6.45 -17.16 -5.62
CA LEU A 18 -5.65 -16.01 -6.06
C LEU A 18 -5.53 -14.95 -4.96
N VAL A 19 -6.62 -14.63 -4.26
CA VAL A 19 -6.61 -13.68 -3.14
C VAL A 19 -5.71 -14.19 -2.01
N ILE A 20 -5.86 -15.47 -1.61
CA ILE A 20 -5.02 -16.07 -0.57
C ILE A 20 -3.54 -16.02 -0.95
N ALA A 21 -3.20 -16.46 -2.16
CA ALA A 21 -1.82 -16.47 -2.66
C ALA A 21 -1.26 -15.04 -2.75
N THR A 22 -2.07 -14.08 -3.19
CA THR A 22 -1.68 -12.67 -3.29
C THR A 22 -1.39 -12.08 -1.93
N PHE A 23 -2.26 -12.26 -0.93
CA PHE A 23 -2.02 -11.74 0.42
C PHE A 23 -0.87 -12.47 1.12
N LEU A 24 -0.66 -13.76 0.88
CA LEU A 24 0.49 -14.50 1.37
C LEU A 24 1.80 -13.92 0.80
N LEU A 25 1.87 -13.72 -0.51
CA LEU A 25 3.03 -13.12 -1.18
C LEU A 25 3.26 -11.66 -0.76
N ALA A 26 2.20 -10.86 -0.73
CA ALA A 26 2.23 -9.46 -0.31
C ALA A 26 2.68 -9.32 1.15
N GLY A 27 2.16 -10.19 2.03
CA GLY A 27 2.59 -10.33 3.41
C GLY A 27 4.07 -10.69 3.50
N MET A 28 4.53 -11.71 2.76
CA MET A 28 5.93 -12.14 2.72
C MET A 28 6.87 -11.01 2.31
N ILE A 29 6.54 -10.28 1.24
CA ILE A 29 7.30 -9.11 0.80
C ILE A 29 7.33 -8.06 1.92
N LYS A 30 6.18 -7.74 2.54
CA LYS A 30 6.13 -6.82 3.69
C LYS A 30 6.97 -7.30 4.87
N GLY A 31 7.03 -8.60 5.15
CA GLY A 31 7.88 -9.18 6.20
C GLY A 31 9.38 -8.99 5.94
N ILE A 32 9.79 -9.02 4.67
CA ILE A 32 11.20 -8.89 4.27
C ILE A 32 11.65 -7.42 4.25
N ILE A 33 10.89 -6.55 3.59
CA ILE A 33 11.29 -5.14 3.36
C ILE A 33 10.56 -4.12 4.23
N GLY A 34 9.53 -4.52 4.98
CA GLY A 34 8.73 -3.64 5.83
C GLY A 34 7.61 -2.89 5.10
N LEU A 35 7.58 -2.93 3.76
CA LEU A 35 6.61 -2.24 2.91
C LEU A 35 6.13 -3.16 1.77
N GLY A 36 5.13 -2.72 1.00
CA GLY A 36 4.80 -3.36 -0.28
C GLY A 36 3.57 -4.28 -0.27
N LEU A 37 2.98 -4.61 0.88
CA LEU A 37 1.73 -5.37 0.91
C LEU A 37 0.65 -4.72 0.03
N PRO A 38 0.40 -3.40 0.16
CA PRO A 38 -0.62 -2.73 -0.66
C PRO A 38 -0.28 -2.72 -2.14
N THR A 39 0.98 -2.47 -2.45
CA THR A 39 1.51 -2.41 -3.80
C THR A 39 1.32 -3.74 -4.55
N ILE A 40 1.65 -4.85 -3.90
CA ILE A 40 1.56 -6.18 -4.49
C ILE A 40 0.10 -6.63 -4.58
N ALA A 41 -0.68 -6.39 -3.52
CA ALA A 41 -2.09 -6.74 -3.52
C ALA A 41 -2.87 -5.97 -4.60
N MET A 42 -2.73 -4.65 -4.68
CA MET A 42 -3.39 -3.86 -5.72
C MET A 42 -2.91 -4.23 -7.13
N GLY A 43 -1.60 -4.46 -7.31
CA GLY A 43 -1.05 -4.84 -8.61
C GLY A 43 -1.52 -6.20 -9.11
N LEU A 44 -1.58 -7.22 -8.25
CA LEU A 44 -1.98 -8.57 -8.64
C LEU A 44 -3.50 -8.74 -8.70
N LEU A 45 -4.23 -8.24 -7.70
CA LEU A 45 -5.69 -8.35 -7.69
C LEU A 45 -6.30 -7.47 -8.78
N GLY A 46 -5.73 -6.31 -9.08
CA GLY A 46 -6.17 -5.42 -10.15
C GLY A 46 -6.16 -6.05 -11.55
N LEU A 47 -5.48 -7.19 -11.75
CA LEU A 47 -5.53 -7.97 -13.00
C LEU A 47 -6.83 -8.75 -13.18
N THR A 48 -7.57 -9.00 -12.10
CA THR A 48 -8.66 -9.98 -12.08
C THR A 48 -9.94 -9.49 -11.42
N MET A 49 -9.89 -8.38 -10.68
CA MET A 49 -11.06 -7.77 -10.05
C MET A 49 -11.00 -6.25 -10.13
N ALA A 50 -12.14 -5.60 -9.84
CA ALA A 50 -12.21 -4.15 -9.86
C ALA A 50 -11.26 -3.53 -8.80
N PRO A 51 -10.64 -2.36 -9.08
CA PRO A 51 -9.74 -1.70 -8.12
C PRO A 51 -10.38 -1.44 -6.77
N SER A 52 -11.67 -1.09 -6.73
CA SER A 52 -12.41 -0.88 -5.48
C SER A 52 -12.54 -2.16 -4.65
N GLN A 53 -12.73 -3.33 -5.29
CA GLN A 53 -12.79 -4.63 -4.61
C GLN A 53 -11.43 -5.04 -4.05
N ALA A 54 -10.36 -4.87 -4.84
CA ALA A 54 -9.00 -5.12 -4.39
C ALA A 54 -8.63 -4.23 -3.19
N ALA A 55 -8.99 -2.94 -3.27
CA ALA A 55 -8.77 -1.98 -2.19
C ALA A 55 -9.58 -2.35 -0.93
N ALA A 56 -10.82 -2.79 -1.08
CA ALA A 56 -11.67 -3.20 0.03
C ALA A 56 -11.11 -4.42 0.79
N LEU A 57 -10.63 -5.44 0.07
CA LEU A 57 -9.97 -6.62 0.65
C LEU A 57 -8.71 -6.25 1.44
N LEU A 58 -8.03 -5.18 1.05
CA LEU A 58 -6.77 -4.74 1.62
C LEU A 58 -6.90 -3.96 2.93
N ILE A 59 -8.07 -3.37 3.22
CA ILE A 59 -8.26 -2.44 4.36
C ILE A 59 -7.83 -3.05 5.69
N ILE A 60 -8.37 -4.21 6.09
CA ILE A 60 -8.07 -4.82 7.39
C ILE A 60 -6.62 -5.33 7.45
N PRO A 61 -6.12 -6.12 6.48
CA PRO A 61 -4.74 -6.60 6.47
C PRO A 61 -3.72 -5.47 6.52
N ALA A 62 -3.88 -4.44 5.69
CA ALA A 62 -2.96 -3.31 5.67
C ALA A 62 -3.02 -2.53 6.98
N THR A 63 -4.21 -2.20 7.49
CA THR A 63 -4.35 -1.43 8.74
C THR A 63 -3.71 -2.15 9.91
N LEU A 64 -4.06 -3.43 10.14
CA LEU A 64 -3.54 -4.17 11.30
C LEU A 64 -2.04 -4.43 11.22
N THR A 65 -1.52 -4.80 10.04
CA THR A 65 -0.07 -5.04 9.90
C THR A 65 0.74 -3.74 9.99
N ASN A 66 0.19 -2.60 9.57
CA ASN A 66 0.84 -1.29 9.74
C ASN A 66 0.76 -0.80 11.20
N VAL A 67 -0.38 -0.97 11.88
CA VAL A 67 -0.53 -0.66 13.31
C VAL A 67 0.42 -1.51 14.16
N TRP A 68 0.60 -2.78 13.81
CA TRP A 68 1.64 -3.61 14.42
C TRP A 68 3.02 -2.97 14.27
N GLN A 69 3.41 -2.52 13.07
CA GLN A 69 4.69 -1.84 12.87
C GLN A 69 4.82 -0.53 13.67
N LEU A 70 3.71 0.17 13.93
CA LEU A 70 3.70 1.37 14.77
C LEU A 70 3.95 1.07 16.25
N ALA A 71 3.39 -0.03 16.76
CA ALA A 71 3.50 -0.40 18.16
C ALA A 71 4.95 -0.69 18.61
N PHE A 72 5.81 -1.18 17.70
CA PHE A 72 7.12 -1.76 18.05
C PHE A 72 8.33 -0.89 17.66
N GLY A 73 8.38 0.39 18.03
CA GLY A 73 9.57 1.20 17.70
C GLY A 73 9.81 2.50 18.46
N GLY A 74 9.08 2.82 19.54
CA GLY A 74 9.44 3.87 20.50
C GLY A 74 9.41 5.35 20.05
N HIS A 75 9.43 5.66 18.74
CA HIS A 75 9.57 7.03 18.21
C HIS A 75 8.25 7.65 17.74
N LEU A 76 7.11 6.98 17.95
CA LEU A 76 5.80 7.32 17.39
C LEU A 76 5.38 8.78 17.66
N ARG A 77 5.54 9.26 18.90
CA ARG A 77 5.15 10.63 19.27
C ARG A 77 5.95 11.69 18.51
N GLY A 78 7.25 11.45 18.32
CA GLY A 78 8.13 12.35 17.57
C GLY A 78 7.77 12.35 16.08
N LEU A 79 7.53 11.17 15.52
CA LEU A 79 7.15 11.01 14.12
C LEU A 79 5.79 11.66 13.80
N ILE A 80 4.79 11.54 14.68
CA ILE A 80 3.51 12.23 14.51
C ILE A 80 3.73 13.74 14.46
N LYS A 81 4.50 14.31 15.40
CA LYS A 81 4.79 15.75 15.42
C LYS A 81 5.59 16.25 14.21
N ARG A 82 6.45 15.42 13.62
CA ARG A 82 7.24 15.80 12.43
C ARG A 82 6.43 15.62 11.14
N LEU A 83 5.62 14.56 11.05
CA LEU A 83 4.94 14.14 9.82
C LEU A 83 3.49 14.59 9.73
N TRP A 84 2.89 15.19 10.77
CA TRP A 84 1.48 15.61 10.74
C TRP A 84 1.08 16.43 9.51
N PRO A 85 1.90 17.34 8.93
CA PRO A 85 1.49 18.10 7.75
C PRO A 85 1.32 17.19 6.54
N MET A 86 2.23 16.22 6.38
CA MET A 86 2.14 15.21 5.32
C MET A 86 0.92 14.30 5.54
N LEU A 87 0.69 13.82 6.77
CA LEU A 87 -0.42 12.92 7.07
C LEU A 87 -1.78 13.59 6.84
N LEU A 88 -1.92 14.85 7.26
CA LEU A 88 -3.12 15.64 7.01
C LEU A 88 -3.32 15.86 5.50
N ALA A 89 -2.25 16.18 4.78
CA ALA A 89 -2.29 16.35 3.33
C ALA A 89 -2.64 15.05 2.60
N ILE A 90 -2.20 13.88 3.07
CA ILE A 90 -2.64 12.57 2.56
C ILE A 90 -4.14 12.43 2.72
N PHE A 91 -4.66 12.70 3.92
CA PHE A 91 -6.09 12.57 4.20
C PHE A 91 -6.92 13.49 3.30
N ILE A 92 -6.54 14.77 3.21
CA ILE A 92 -7.21 15.76 2.35
C ILE A 92 -7.11 15.37 0.88
N GLY A 93 -5.90 15.02 0.40
CA GLY A 93 -5.68 14.62 -0.98
C GLY A 93 -6.46 13.35 -1.36
N THR A 94 -6.58 12.40 -0.43
CA THR A 94 -7.37 11.18 -0.63
C THR A 94 -8.86 11.51 -0.67
N GLY A 95 -9.36 12.37 0.23
CA GLY A 95 -10.75 12.82 0.22
C GLY A 95 -11.11 13.57 -1.05
N ALA A 96 -10.32 14.58 -1.41
CA ALA A 96 -10.51 15.38 -2.63
C ALA A 96 -10.41 14.50 -3.89
N GLY A 97 -9.39 13.64 -3.97
CA GLY A 97 -9.24 12.70 -5.07
C GLY A 97 -10.38 11.68 -5.13
N THR A 98 -10.92 11.25 -3.98
CA THR A 98 -12.12 10.39 -3.95
C THR A 98 -13.35 11.13 -4.45
N LEU A 99 -13.48 12.44 -4.23
CA LEU A 99 -14.60 13.22 -4.76
C LEU A 99 -14.49 13.43 -6.27
N TRP A 100 -13.31 13.78 -6.76
CA TRP A 100 -13.12 14.22 -8.16
C TRP A 100 -12.76 13.10 -9.13
N ILE A 101 -12.04 12.09 -8.66
CA ILE A 101 -11.51 10.99 -9.48
C ILE A 101 -12.20 9.69 -9.04
N GLY A 102 -11.94 9.27 -7.80
CA GLY A 102 -12.33 7.98 -7.26
C GLY A 102 -11.82 6.78 -8.07
N MET A 103 -12.18 5.58 -7.62
CA MET A 103 -11.91 4.34 -8.34
C MET A 103 -13.09 3.98 -9.25
N ALA A 104 -13.47 4.90 -10.14
CA ALA A 104 -14.44 4.61 -11.18
C ALA A 104 -13.78 3.60 -12.14
N GLY A 105 -14.22 2.34 -12.07
CA GLY A 105 -13.62 1.25 -12.85
C GLY A 105 -13.45 1.62 -14.32
N GLY A 106 -12.33 1.22 -14.91
CA GLY A 106 -12.01 1.53 -16.30
C GLY A 106 -10.51 1.45 -16.59
N HIS A 107 -10.21 1.42 -17.88
CA HIS A 107 -8.86 1.25 -18.42
C HIS A 107 -7.84 2.26 -17.84
N TRP A 108 -8.26 3.51 -17.65
CA TRP A 108 -7.40 4.57 -17.10
C TRP A 108 -6.93 4.35 -15.66
N VAL A 109 -7.76 3.75 -14.80
CA VAL A 109 -7.37 3.46 -13.41
C VAL A 109 -6.31 2.37 -13.35
N VAL A 110 -6.48 1.33 -14.18
CA VAL A 110 -5.52 0.22 -14.29
C VAL A 110 -4.20 0.70 -14.88
N ARG A 111 -4.25 1.55 -15.92
CA ARG A 111 -3.05 2.21 -16.47
C ARG A 111 -2.38 3.12 -15.46
N GLY A 112 -3.14 3.92 -14.70
CA GLY A 112 -2.62 4.80 -13.65
C GLY A 112 -1.93 4.03 -12.53
N LEU A 113 -2.52 2.89 -12.12
CA LEU A 113 -1.89 1.94 -11.20
C LEU A 113 -0.57 1.42 -11.80
N GLY A 114 -0.59 0.95 -13.05
CA GLY A 114 0.59 0.47 -13.76
C GLY A 114 1.72 1.51 -13.82
N ALA A 115 1.38 2.76 -14.17
CA ALA A 115 2.30 3.89 -14.17
C ALA A 115 2.90 4.14 -12.77
N ALA A 116 2.07 4.15 -11.73
CA ALA A 116 2.55 4.36 -10.35
C ALA A 116 3.50 3.24 -9.89
N LEU A 117 3.19 1.98 -10.23
CA LEU A 117 4.06 0.84 -9.92
C LEU A 117 5.38 0.89 -10.70
N LEU A 118 5.32 1.24 -11.99
CA LEU A 118 6.50 1.36 -12.84
C LEU A 118 7.40 2.50 -12.36
N LEU A 119 6.84 3.67 -12.07
CA LEU A 119 7.59 4.79 -11.49
C LEU A 119 8.25 4.39 -10.16
N TYR A 120 7.56 3.60 -9.32
CA TYR A 120 8.14 3.11 -8.07
C TYR A 120 9.28 2.13 -8.31
N ALA A 121 9.11 1.20 -9.24
CA ALA A 121 10.18 0.29 -9.67
C ALA A 121 11.42 1.03 -10.16
N LEU A 122 11.24 2.00 -11.07
CA LEU A 122 12.34 2.79 -11.62
C LEU A 122 13.03 3.61 -10.52
N SER A 123 12.27 4.23 -9.63
CA SER A 123 12.84 4.96 -8.49
C SER A 123 13.63 4.03 -7.56
N GLY A 124 13.13 2.84 -7.27
CA GLY A 124 13.79 1.89 -6.37
C GLY A 124 15.06 1.26 -6.94
N LEU A 125 15.17 1.17 -8.27
CA LEU A 125 16.32 0.61 -8.99
C LEU A 125 17.40 1.64 -9.30
N PHE A 126 17.00 2.85 -9.71
CA PHE A 126 17.92 3.82 -10.30
C PHE A 126 18.16 5.07 -9.44
N LEU A 127 17.22 5.47 -8.59
CA LEU A 127 17.42 6.69 -7.80
C LEU A 127 18.36 6.42 -6.61
N PRO A 128 19.40 7.25 -6.41
CA PRO A 128 20.20 7.23 -5.19
C PRO A 128 19.35 7.66 -3.99
N THR A 129 19.81 7.34 -2.77
CA THR A 129 19.17 7.82 -1.55
C THR A 129 19.28 9.35 -1.48
N LEU A 130 18.18 10.02 -1.80
CA LEU A 130 18.07 11.47 -1.70
C LEU A 130 18.17 11.89 -0.23
N ARG A 131 18.61 13.12 0.04
CA ARG A 131 18.58 13.72 1.38
C ARG A 131 17.81 15.03 1.33
N VAL A 132 16.72 15.11 2.08
CA VAL A 132 15.92 16.33 2.21
C VAL A 132 16.47 17.14 3.39
N GLY A 133 16.85 18.40 3.13
CA GLY A 133 17.24 19.32 4.21
C GLY A 133 16.04 19.79 5.02
N ALA A 134 16.24 20.05 6.32
CA ALA A 134 15.18 20.41 7.27
C ALA A 134 14.29 21.59 6.82
N GLY A 135 14.84 22.56 6.09
CA GLY A 135 14.07 23.70 5.55
C GLY A 135 13.03 23.31 4.49
N HIS A 136 13.29 22.24 3.73
CA HIS A 136 12.40 21.79 2.65
C HIS A 136 11.28 20.86 3.15
N GLU A 137 11.42 20.25 4.34
CA GLU A 137 10.41 19.36 4.91
C GLU A 137 9.03 20.02 5.04
N ARG A 138 9.00 21.32 5.35
CA ARG A 138 7.77 22.10 5.57
C ARG A 138 6.88 22.16 4.33
N TRP A 139 7.47 22.14 3.13
CA TRP A 139 6.72 22.22 1.86
C TRP A 139 6.67 20.87 1.14
N LEU A 140 7.78 20.12 1.14
CA LEU A 140 7.83 18.79 0.52
C LEU A 140 6.93 17.80 1.23
N GLY A 141 6.82 17.85 2.56
CA GLY A 141 5.94 16.96 3.33
C GLY A 141 4.47 17.07 2.87
N PRO A 142 3.83 18.24 2.96
CA PRO A 142 2.46 18.43 2.47
C PRO A 142 2.31 18.10 0.98
N LEU A 143 3.25 18.53 0.12
CA LEU A 143 3.18 18.24 -1.32
C LEU A 143 3.19 16.73 -1.59
N CYS A 144 4.13 15.99 -0.98
CA CYS A 144 4.19 14.55 -1.08
C CYS A 144 2.92 13.90 -0.51
N GLY A 145 2.36 14.48 0.56
CA GLY A 145 1.12 14.01 1.15
C GLY A 145 -0.08 14.14 0.21
N VAL A 146 -0.31 15.32 -0.37
CA VAL A 146 -1.40 15.54 -1.34
C VAL A 146 -1.26 14.62 -2.54
N LEU A 147 -0.06 14.56 -3.15
CA LEU A 147 0.18 13.70 -4.31
C LEU A 147 -0.06 12.22 -3.98
N THR A 148 0.43 11.76 -2.82
CA THR A 148 0.19 10.39 -2.36
C THR A 148 -1.30 10.15 -2.19
N GLY A 149 -2.03 11.07 -1.55
CA GLY A 149 -3.48 10.93 -1.33
C GLY A 149 -4.29 10.87 -2.63
N VAL A 150 -3.96 11.74 -3.59
CA VAL A 150 -4.61 11.72 -4.92
C VAL A 150 -4.35 10.39 -5.63
N ILE A 151 -3.10 9.94 -5.69
CA ILE A 151 -2.73 8.64 -6.29
C ILE A 151 -3.44 7.49 -5.56
N THR A 152 -3.53 7.56 -4.23
CA THR A 152 -4.21 6.57 -3.39
C THR A 152 -5.68 6.46 -3.76
N SER A 153 -6.37 7.58 -3.87
CA SER A 153 -7.80 7.59 -4.22
C SER A 153 -8.07 7.06 -5.63
N ALA A 154 -7.13 7.24 -6.55
CA ALA A 154 -7.26 6.81 -7.92
C ALA A 154 -6.88 5.33 -8.12
N THR A 155 -5.83 4.86 -7.44
CA THR A 155 -5.18 3.58 -7.76
C THR A 155 -5.10 2.59 -6.59
N GLY A 156 -5.31 3.06 -5.35
CA GLY A 156 -5.12 2.28 -4.12
C GLY A 156 -3.65 2.11 -3.71
N VAL A 157 -2.70 2.67 -4.48
CA VAL A 157 -1.28 2.67 -4.14
C VAL A 157 -0.91 3.97 -3.43
N PHE A 158 -0.31 3.84 -2.25
CA PHE A 158 0.13 4.96 -1.41
C PHE A 158 1.65 4.97 -1.20
N VAL A 159 2.41 4.50 -2.19
CA VAL A 159 3.87 4.38 -2.10
C VAL A 159 4.60 5.58 -2.66
N ILE A 160 4.15 6.12 -3.79
CA ILE A 160 4.74 7.32 -4.40
C ILE A 160 3.85 8.53 -4.13
N PRO A 161 4.42 9.70 -3.84
CA PRO A 161 5.84 9.99 -3.53
C PRO A 161 6.22 9.81 -2.05
N ALA A 162 5.30 9.39 -1.17
CA ALA A 162 5.53 9.30 0.27
C ALA A 162 6.76 8.45 0.67
N VAL A 163 6.96 7.28 0.08
CA VAL A 163 8.07 6.39 0.47
C VAL A 163 9.43 6.96 0.12
N PRO A 164 9.70 7.42 -1.12
CA PRO A 164 10.94 8.14 -1.43
C PRO A 164 11.18 9.35 -0.53
N TYR A 165 10.14 10.12 -0.22
CA TYR A 165 10.24 11.26 0.69
C TYR A 165 10.66 10.82 2.10
N LEU A 166 9.99 9.83 2.68
CA LEU A 166 10.30 9.32 4.02
C LEU A 166 11.72 8.72 4.09
N GLN A 167 12.16 8.04 3.02
CA GLN A 167 13.53 7.52 2.90
C GLN A 167 14.56 8.65 2.83
N ALA A 168 14.18 9.81 2.31
CA ALA A 168 15.07 10.95 2.17
C ALA A 168 15.18 11.83 3.42
N LEU A 169 14.35 11.59 4.45
CA LEU A 169 14.38 12.32 5.73
C LEU A 169 15.55 11.95 6.65
N GLY A 170 16.39 11.00 6.24
CA GLY A 170 17.54 10.54 7.03
C GLY A 170 17.14 9.84 8.34
N LEU A 171 15.94 9.26 8.37
CA LEU A 171 15.45 8.49 9.52
C LEU A 171 16.29 7.23 9.75
N ASN A 172 16.50 6.89 11.01
CA ASN A 172 17.09 5.61 11.36
C ASN A 172 16.16 4.46 10.95
N ARG A 173 16.68 3.22 10.90
CA ARG A 173 15.92 2.07 10.41
C ARG A 173 14.57 1.87 11.12
N ASP A 174 14.55 1.98 12.44
CA ASP A 174 13.32 1.79 13.23
C ASP A 174 12.34 2.95 13.06
N GLU A 175 12.85 4.18 13.01
CA GLU A 175 12.05 5.37 12.74
C GLU A 175 11.44 5.33 11.33
N LEU A 176 12.18 4.88 10.33
CA LEU A 176 11.70 4.74 8.96
C LEU A 176 10.58 3.70 8.88
N VAL A 177 10.74 2.54 9.53
CA VAL A 177 9.69 1.52 9.57
C VAL A 177 8.43 2.06 10.25
N GLN A 178 8.57 2.78 11.37
CA GLN A 178 7.44 3.42 12.04
C GLN A 178 6.80 4.52 11.17
N ALA A 179 7.59 5.35 10.50
CA ALA A 179 7.11 6.42 9.63
C ALA A 179 6.32 5.87 8.44
N LEU A 180 6.81 4.79 7.82
CA LEU A 180 6.12 4.06 6.77
C LEU A 180 4.80 3.48 7.29
N GLY A 181 4.83 2.80 8.44
CA GLY A 181 3.63 2.29 9.10
C GLY A 181 2.59 3.39 9.36
N LEU A 182 3.04 4.59 9.75
CA LEU A 182 2.18 5.73 10.08
C LEU A 182 1.51 6.27 8.83
N SER A 183 2.31 6.56 7.80
CA SER A 183 1.85 7.07 6.51
C SER A 183 0.88 6.09 5.85
N PHE A 184 1.20 4.79 5.86
CA PHE A 184 0.37 3.76 5.26
C PHE A 184 -0.93 3.53 6.04
N THR A 185 -0.89 3.61 7.37
CA THR A 185 -2.12 3.54 8.19
C THR A 185 -3.05 4.69 7.85
N VAL A 186 -2.55 5.93 7.83
CA VAL A 186 -3.38 7.11 7.48
C VAL A 186 -3.91 6.99 6.06
N SER A 187 -3.09 6.57 5.10
CA SER A 187 -3.52 6.37 3.70
C SER A 187 -4.60 5.30 3.58
N THR A 188 -4.46 4.17 4.29
CA THR A 188 -5.42 3.07 4.28
C THR A 188 -6.75 3.49 4.91
N LEU A 189 -6.72 4.22 6.03
CA LEU A 189 -7.92 4.72 6.69
C LEU A 189 -8.64 5.78 5.85
N ALA A 190 -7.89 6.69 5.21
CA ALA A 190 -8.45 7.67 4.29
C ALA A 190 -9.12 6.99 3.08
N LEU A 191 -8.47 5.97 2.51
CA LEU A 191 -9.02 5.14 1.44
C LEU A 191 -10.28 4.39 1.89
N ALA A 192 -10.27 3.78 3.08
CA ALA A 192 -11.43 3.09 3.64
C ALA A 192 -12.62 4.04 3.78
N GLY A 193 -12.40 5.26 4.29
CA GLY A 193 -13.43 6.29 4.37
C GLY A 193 -13.98 6.66 2.99
N GLY A 194 -13.10 6.79 1.99
CA GLY A 194 -13.51 7.04 0.62
C GLY A 194 -14.34 5.93 -0.02
N LEU A 195 -13.97 4.66 0.24
CA LEU A 195 -14.73 3.49 -0.22
C LEU A 195 -16.09 3.38 0.48
N LEU A 196 -16.15 3.64 1.80
CA LEU A 196 -17.39 3.69 2.56
C LEU A 196 -18.35 4.74 2.00
N TRP A 197 -17.85 5.96 1.76
CA TRP A 197 -18.64 7.05 1.19
C TRP A 197 -19.22 6.70 -0.18
N ARG A 198 -18.46 5.98 -1.01
CA ARG A 198 -18.89 5.53 -2.34
C ARG A 198 -19.71 4.24 -2.32
N GLY A 199 -20.01 3.67 -1.15
CA GLY A 199 -20.76 2.42 -1.01
C GLY A 199 -20.00 1.16 -1.46
N ALA A 200 -18.68 1.25 -1.60
CA ALA A 200 -17.81 0.17 -2.07
C ALA A 200 -17.17 -0.65 -0.94
N LEU A 201 -17.43 -0.29 0.33
CA LEU A 201 -16.98 -1.02 1.52
C LEU A 201 -18.19 -1.35 2.40
N GLY A 202 -18.75 -2.55 2.24
CA GLY A 202 -19.85 -3.06 3.04
C GLY A 202 -19.43 -4.16 4.01
N GLY A 203 -20.42 -4.80 4.63
CA GLY A 203 -20.19 -5.90 5.58
C GLY A 203 -19.57 -7.15 4.95
N GLY A 204 -19.84 -7.41 3.67
CA GLY A 204 -19.28 -8.56 2.94
C GLY A 204 -17.82 -8.35 2.55
N GLU A 205 -17.44 -7.14 2.17
CA GLU A 205 -16.08 -6.78 1.83
C GLU A 205 -15.20 -6.74 3.08
N LEU A 206 -15.73 -6.20 4.19
CA LEU A 206 -15.03 -6.20 5.48
C LEU A 206 -14.82 -7.63 6.00
N SER A 207 -15.82 -8.52 5.89
CA SER A 207 -15.63 -9.91 6.29
C SER A 207 -14.61 -10.64 5.42
N ALA A 208 -14.60 -10.36 4.11
CA ALA A 208 -13.62 -10.94 3.19
C ALA A 208 -12.20 -10.41 3.44
N SER A 209 -12.08 -9.12 3.75
CA SER A 209 -10.83 -8.46 4.16
C SER A 209 -10.30 -9.06 5.47
N LEU A 210 -11.19 -9.37 6.41
CA LEU A 210 -10.82 -10.04 7.66
C LEU A 210 -10.25 -11.44 7.42
N LEU A 211 -10.84 -12.22 6.50
CA LEU A 211 -10.28 -13.52 6.12
C LEU A 211 -8.92 -13.39 5.43
N ALA A 212 -8.73 -12.36 4.59
CA ALA A 212 -7.47 -12.07 3.92
C ALA A 212 -6.34 -11.68 4.91
N LEU A 213 -6.66 -11.29 6.14
CA LEU A 213 -5.67 -11.01 7.19
C LEU A 213 -4.83 -12.24 7.52
N ILE A 214 -5.45 -13.42 7.54
CA ILE A 214 -4.79 -14.68 7.92
C ILE A 214 -3.59 -14.96 6.98
N PRO A 215 -3.76 -15.08 5.66
CA PRO A 215 -2.63 -15.28 4.76
C PRO A 215 -1.65 -14.10 4.77
N ALA A 216 -2.12 -12.86 4.96
CA ALA A 216 -1.23 -11.70 5.04
C ALA A 216 -0.26 -11.77 6.24
N VAL A 217 -0.76 -12.14 7.42
CA VAL A 217 0.04 -12.28 8.64
C VAL A 217 0.97 -13.49 8.53
N LEU A 218 0.48 -14.63 8.03
CA LEU A 218 1.32 -15.81 7.78
C LEU A 218 2.45 -15.48 6.81
N GLY A 219 2.14 -14.77 5.72
CA GLY A 219 3.11 -14.27 4.76
C GLY A 219 4.15 -13.40 5.45
N MET A 220 3.72 -12.42 6.24
CA MET A 220 4.62 -11.51 6.96
C MET A 220 5.58 -12.26 7.89
N TRP A 221 5.11 -13.28 8.60
CA TRP A 221 5.96 -14.10 9.44
C TRP A 221 7.00 -14.90 8.63
N LEU A 222 6.55 -15.57 7.54
CA LEU A 222 7.45 -16.26 6.61
C LEU A 222 8.49 -15.31 6.01
N GLY A 223 8.08 -14.10 5.65
CA GLY A 223 8.95 -13.06 5.13
C GLY A 223 10.02 -12.63 6.14
N GLN A 224 9.64 -12.42 7.40
CA GLN A 224 10.59 -12.08 8.46
C GLN A 224 11.62 -13.18 8.68
N TRP A 225 11.19 -14.44 8.64
CA TRP A 225 12.09 -15.59 8.72
C TRP A 225 13.03 -15.64 7.50
N LEU A 226 12.50 -15.49 6.29
CA LEU A 226 13.28 -15.56 5.06
C LEU A 226 14.29 -14.41 4.95
N ARG A 227 13.94 -13.22 5.46
CA ARG A 227 14.81 -12.03 5.51
C ARG A 227 16.16 -12.31 6.17
N GLN A 228 16.21 -13.21 7.15
CA GLN A 228 17.44 -13.58 7.85
C GLN A 228 18.34 -14.50 7.01
N ARG A 229 17.82 -15.06 5.90
CA ARG A 229 18.50 -16.06 5.06
C ARG A 229 18.84 -15.56 3.66
N ILE A 230 18.42 -14.36 3.28
CA ILE A 230 18.59 -13.83 1.92
C ILE A 230 19.35 -12.51 1.91
N SER A 231 20.06 -12.24 0.81
CA SER A 231 20.67 -10.94 0.58
C SER A 231 19.60 -9.87 0.37
N ALA A 232 19.57 -8.87 1.25
CA ALA A 232 18.64 -7.74 1.17
C ALA A 232 18.77 -6.98 -0.16
N LEU A 233 19.99 -6.88 -0.71
CA LEU A 233 20.24 -6.19 -1.98
C LEU A 233 19.65 -6.97 -3.16
N LEU A 234 19.87 -8.28 -3.21
CA LEU A 234 19.33 -9.14 -4.26
C LEU A 234 17.80 -9.13 -4.22
N PHE A 235 17.22 -9.29 -3.02
CA PHE A 235 15.78 -9.26 -2.85
C PHE A 235 15.18 -7.93 -3.32
N LYS A 236 15.78 -6.80 -2.90
CA LYS A 236 15.34 -5.47 -3.32
C LYS A 236 15.34 -5.33 -4.85
N ARG A 237 16.41 -5.80 -5.53
CA ARG A 237 16.49 -5.77 -7.00
C ARG A 237 15.41 -6.61 -7.65
N VAL A 238 15.25 -7.87 -7.24
CA VAL A 238 14.23 -8.79 -7.78
C VAL A 238 12.82 -8.23 -7.56
N PHE A 239 12.55 -7.71 -6.36
CA PHE A 239 11.27 -7.08 -6.03
C PHE A 239 10.95 -5.93 -6.98
N PHE A 240 11.88 -4.98 -7.17
CA PHE A 240 11.60 -3.84 -8.04
C PHE A 240 11.57 -4.22 -9.53
N ILE A 241 12.35 -5.20 -9.99
CA ILE A 241 12.23 -5.72 -11.36
C ILE A 241 10.85 -6.33 -11.58
N GLY A 242 10.41 -7.22 -10.68
CA GLY A 242 9.08 -7.83 -10.76
C GLY A 242 7.96 -6.80 -10.70
N LEU A 243 8.12 -5.78 -9.85
CA LEU A 243 7.17 -4.68 -9.77
C LEU A 243 7.13 -3.83 -11.05
N GLY A 244 8.29 -3.60 -11.67
CA GLY A 244 8.40 -2.89 -12.94
C GLY A 244 7.74 -3.65 -14.08
N LEU A 245 7.92 -4.98 -14.13
CA LEU A 245 7.24 -5.84 -15.11
C LEU A 245 5.72 -5.83 -14.91
N LEU A 246 5.25 -5.95 -13.67
CA LEU A 246 3.82 -5.88 -13.34
C LEU A 246 3.23 -4.51 -13.69
N GLY A 247 3.92 -3.43 -13.31
CA GLY A 247 3.50 -2.06 -13.61
C GLY A 247 3.48 -1.77 -15.11
N GLY A 248 4.51 -2.22 -15.84
CA GLY A 248 4.56 -2.11 -17.30
C GLY A 248 3.45 -2.90 -17.99
N HIS A 249 3.15 -4.10 -17.52
CA HIS A 249 2.03 -4.89 -18.02
C HIS A 249 0.71 -4.14 -17.82
N LEU A 250 0.38 -3.72 -16.59
CA LEU A 250 -0.84 -2.96 -16.29
C LEU A 250 -0.95 -1.64 -17.05
N LEU A 251 0.18 -1.00 -17.37
CA LEU A 251 0.19 0.24 -18.14
C LEU A 251 -0.17 0.02 -19.62
N ILE A 252 0.19 -1.14 -20.17
CA ILE A 252 -0.02 -1.48 -21.59
C ILE A 252 -1.36 -2.21 -21.78
N SER A 253 -1.68 -3.17 -20.91
CA SER A 253 -2.88 -4.01 -20.98
C SER A 253 -4.10 -3.38 -20.31
N GLY A 254 -3.86 -2.41 -19.43
CA GLY A 254 -4.89 -1.60 -18.80
C GLY A 254 -5.74 -0.88 -19.81
#